data_AF-A0A959T2D6-F1
#
_entry.id   AF-A0A959T2D6-F1
#
_cell.length_a   1.000
_cell.length_b   1.000
_cell.length_c   1.000
_cell.angle_alpha   90.00
_cell.angle_beta   90.00
_cell.angle_gamma   90.00
#
_symmetry.space_group_name_H-M   'P 1'
#
loop_
_entity.id
_entity.type
_entity.pdbx_description
1 polymer ?
#
loop_
_entity_poly.entity_id
_entity_poly.type
_entity_poly.pdbx_seq_one_letter_code
_entity_poly.pdbx_strand_id
1 'polypeptide(L)'
;MTAARIIDLERWEKALPDLVPAYRNAGPFPHGRFDDFLELGPALSAYQAFPKVKDEGWIHYVHVNEKKHGLNKMDRLPPFLREVITELNSDRFVRWLEQLTGIEGLKADDMLEGGGLHQSGRGGFLNIHADFTVHPHKRNWRRRVNVLVYLNKGWQEDWGGQLELWERDMSKCSARITPFFNRCVIFNTDEDSYHGLPDPLTCP
;
A
#
# COMPACT_ATOMS: atom_id res chain seq x y z
N MET A 1 15.33 -21.46 -15.39
CA MET A 1 14.28 -21.44 -14.36
C MET A 1 13.31 -20.34 -14.77
N THR A 2 12.04 -20.66 -14.99
CA THR A 2 11.00 -19.63 -15.11
C THR A 2 10.98 -18.83 -13.81
N ALA A 3 11.10 -17.50 -13.90
CA ALA A 3 10.95 -16.64 -12.73
C ALA A 3 9.62 -17.00 -12.05
N ALA A 4 9.62 -17.12 -10.72
CA ALA A 4 8.40 -17.39 -9.98
C ALA A 4 7.40 -16.26 -10.27
N ARG A 5 6.16 -16.62 -10.62
CA ARG A 5 5.07 -15.66 -10.81
C ARG A 5 4.77 -15.01 -9.46
N ILE A 6 5.05 -13.71 -9.31
CA ILE A 6 4.85 -13.00 -8.04
C ILE A 6 3.38 -12.59 -7.89
N ILE A 7 2.76 -12.03 -8.94
CA ILE A 7 1.32 -11.73 -9.00
C ILE A 7 0.67 -12.53 -10.14
N ASP A 8 -0.45 -13.21 -9.83
CA ASP A 8 -1.35 -13.75 -10.86
C ASP A 8 -2.18 -12.62 -11.49
N LEU A 9 -1.54 -11.85 -12.38
CA LEU A 9 -2.20 -10.76 -13.09
C LEU A 9 -3.35 -11.24 -13.99
N GLU A 10 -3.27 -12.45 -14.54
CA GLU A 10 -4.36 -12.99 -15.37
C GLU A 10 -5.63 -13.24 -14.56
N ARG A 11 -5.51 -13.72 -13.32
CA ARG A 11 -6.61 -13.86 -12.36
C ARG A 11 -7.24 -12.49 -12.12
N TRP A 12 -6.42 -11.49 -11.83
CA TRP A 12 -6.91 -10.14 -11.52
C TRP A 12 -7.51 -9.42 -12.73
N GLU A 13 -6.96 -9.63 -13.92
CA GLU A 13 -7.51 -9.13 -15.19
C GLU A 13 -8.87 -9.78 -15.50
N LYS A 14 -9.00 -11.09 -15.32
CA LYS A 14 -10.28 -11.80 -15.50
C LYS A 14 -11.37 -11.34 -14.52
N ALA A 15 -10.99 -10.92 -13.32
CA ALA A 15 -11.90 -10.45 -12.29
C ALA A 15 -12.31 -8.97 -12.44
N LEU A 16 -11.68 -8.21 -13.35
CA LEU A 16 -11.97 -6.79 -13.55
C LEU A 16 -13.46 -6.44 -13.73
N PRO A 17 -14.28 -7.21 -14.48
CA PRO A 17 -15.70 -6.88 -14.65
C PRO A 17 -16.47 -6.75 -13.32
N ASP A 18 -16.10 -7.55 -12.31
CA ASP A 18 -16.72 -7.51 -10.98
C ASP A 18 -16.01 -6.50 -10.07
N LEU A 19 -14.68 -6.41 -10.17
CA LEU A 19 -13.87 -5.53 -9.31
C LEU A 19 -14.08 -4.05 -9.60
N VAL A 20 -14.22 -3.66 -10.87
CA VAL A 20 -14.39 -2.27 -11.29
C VAL A 20 -15.60 -1.59 -10.63
N PRO A 21 -16.84 -2.12 -10.74
CA PRO A 21 -17.98 -1.49 -10.09
C PRO A 21 -17.88 -1.54 -8.56
N ALA A 22 -17.34 -2.62 -7.98
CA ALA A 22 -17.15 -2.72 -6.53
C ALA A 22 -16.18 -1.65 -6.02
N TYR A 23 -15.04 -1.47 -6.71
CA TYR A 23 -14.01 -0.49 -6.37
C TYR A 23 -14.50 0.95 -6.56
N ARG A 24 -15.06 1.27 -7.73
CA ARG A 24 -15.41 2.65 -8.11
C ARG A 24 -16.62 3.20 -7.35
N ASN A 25 -17.52 2.33 -6.91
CA ASN A 25 -18.68 2.73 -6.10
C ASN A 25 -18.43 2.62 -4.59
N ALA A 26 -17.25 2.17 -4.15
CA ALA A 26 -16.93 2.10 -2.74
C ALA A 26 -16.81 3.51 -2.14
N GLY A 27 -17.34 3.70 -0.93
CA GLY A 27 -17.23 4.93 -0.14
C GLY A 27 -16.28 4.74 1.05
N PRO A 28 -15.57 5.77 1.52
CA PRO A 28 -15.80 7.21 1.30
C PRO A 28 -15.19 7.78 0.00
N PHE A 29 -14.30 7.01 -0.62
CA PHE A 29 -13.73 7.25 -1.94
C PHE A 29 -13.39 5.89 -2.58
N PRO A 30 -13.16 5.82 -3.90
CA PRO A 30 -12.90 4.55 -4.58
C PRO A 30 -11.74 3.79 -3.93
N HIS A 31 -12.02 2.58 -3.47
CA HIS A 31 -11.06 1.72 -2.79
C HIS A 31 -11.44 0.24 -2.95
N GLY A 32 -10.48 -0.65 -2.76
CA GLY A 32 -10.67 -2.08 -2.83
C GLY A 32 -9.70 -2.84 -1.92
N ARG A 33 -10.17 -4.00 -1.46
CA ARG A 33 -9.41 -4.95 -0.66
C ARG A 33 -9.25 -6.25 -1.43
N PHE A 34 -8.01 -6.69 -1.61
CA PHE A 34 -7.65 -7.85 -2.40
C PHE A 34 -6.89 -8.81 -1.49
N ASP A 35 -7.59 -9.84 -1.03
CA ASP A 35 -7.01 -10.90 -0.21
C ASP A 35 -6.30 -11.93 -1.10
N ASP A 36 -5.24 -12.54 -0.57
CA ASP A 36 -4.34 -13.44 -1.29
C ASP A 36 -3.84 -12.82 -2.60
N PHE A 37 -3.27 -11.61 -2.49
CA PHE A 37 -2.94 -10.76 -3.62
C PHE A 37 -1.72 -11.25 -4.41
N LEU A 38 -0.61 -11.50 -3.72
CA LEU A 38 0.56 -12.17 -4.27
C LEU A 38 0.33 -13.69 -4.27
N GLU A 39 1.01 -14.40 -5.15
CA GLU A 39 1.09 -15.86 -5.05
C GLU A 39 1.68 -16.27 -3.69
N LEU A 40 1.18 -17.33 -3.08
CA LEU A 40 1.49 -17.69 -1.69
C LEU A 40 3.00 -17.86 -1.44
N GLY A 41 3.72 -18.50 -2.36
CA GLY A 41 5.17 -18.69 -2.28
C GLY A 41 5.90 -17.33 -2.23
N PRO A 42 5.72 -16.47 -3.23
CA PRO A 42 6.19 -15.08 -3.22
C PRO A 42 5.79 -14.28 -1.98
N ALA A 43 4.55 -14.36 -1.50
CA ALA A 43 4.12 -13.67 -0.29
C ALA A 43 4.96 -14.08 0.94
N LEU A 44 5.21 -15.39 1.08
CA LEU A 44 6.05 -15.93 2.16
C LEU A 44 7.51 -15.51 2.01
N SER A 45 8.06 -15.55 0.80
CA SER A 45 9.43 -15.09 0.51
C SER A 45 9.59 -13.60 0.80
N ALA A 46 8.61 -12.76 0.45
CA ALA A 46 8.61 -11.32 0.73
C ALA A 46 8.56 -11.06 2.24
N TYR A 47 7.72 -11.77 2.98
CA TYR A 47 7.67 -11.68 4.44
C TYR A 47 8.99 -12.08 5.09
N GLN A 48 9.61 -13.18 4.65
CA GLN A 48 10.90 -13.65 5.18
C GLN A 48 12.04 -12.70 4.85
N ALA A 49 11.99 -12.04 3.69
CA ALA A 49 12.99 -11.09 3.24
C ALA A 49 12.81 -9.69 3.86
N PHE A 50 11.73 -9.43 4.60
CA PHE A 50 11.45 -8.09 5.13
C PHE A 50 12.52 -7.66 6.15
N PRO A 51 13.20 -6.52 5.93
CA PRO A 51 14.32 -6.12 6.77
C PRO A 51 13.82 -5.65 8.14
N LYS A 52 14.69 -5.73 9.15
CA LYS A 52 14.41 -5.15 10.46
C LYS A 52 14.71 -3.65 10.41
N VAL A 53 13.99 -2.86 11.21
CA VAL A 53 14.24 -1.39 11.36
C VAL A 53 15.68 -1.04 11.77
N LYS A 54 16.45 -2.00 12.28
CA LYS A 54 17.85 -1.80 12.68
C LYS A 54 18.84 -1.89 11.52
N ASP A 55 18.37 -2.28 10.35
CA ASP A 55 19.20 -2.39 9.15
C ASP A 55 19.56 -0.98 8.61
N GLU A 56 20.61 -0.86 7.80
CA GLU A 56 21.01 0.45 7.26
C GLU A 56 19.97 0.98 6.25
N GLY A 57 19.74 2.30 6.26
CA GLY A 57 18.97 3.00 5.22
C GLY A 57 17.52 3.33 5.55
N TRP A 58 17.02 2.90 6.72
CA TRP A 58 15.69 3.29 7.18
C TRP A 58 15.62 4.80 7.48
N ILE A 59 14.52 5.41 7.04
CA ILE A 59 14.10 6.74 7.45
C ILE A 59 13.20 6.58 8.68
N HIS A 60 13.55 7.26 9.77
CA HIS A 60 12.77 7.22 11.02
C HIS A 60 11.85 8.44 11.09
N TYR A 61 10.56 8.21 10.87
CA TYR A 61 9.53 9.23 11.00
C TYR A 61 9.03 9.20 12.44
N VAL A 62 9.54 10.10 13.27
CA VAL A 62 9.14 10.26 14.67
C VAL A 62 8.72 11.71 14.89
N HIS A 63 7.44 11.95 14.69
CA HIS A 63 6.80 13.26 14.79
C HIS A 63 5.47 13.14 15.53
N VAL A 64 4.84 14.28 15.84
CA VAL A 64 3.52 14.30 16.49
C VAL A 64 2.43 13.60 15.65
N ASN A 65 2.63 13.53 14.33
CA ASN A 65 1.66 12.96 13.40
C ASN A 65 1.94 11.51 12.99
N GLU A 66 3.14 11.00 13.27
CA GLU A 66 3.52 9.65 12.86
C GLU A 66 4.68 9.09 13.68
N LYS A 67 4.61 7.78 13.89
CA LYS A 67 5.69 6.98 14.43
C LYS A 67 5.82 5.71 13.59
N LYS A 68 6.63 5.80 12.56
CA LYS A 68 6.86 4.73 11.57
C LYS A 68 8.27 4.80 10.98
N HIS A 69 8.61 3.78 10.22
CA HIS A 69 9.85 3.68 9.47
C HIS A 69 9.55 3.51 7.98
N GLY A 70 10.38 4.10 7.12
CA GLY A 70 10.29 3.92 5.68
C GLY A 70 11.63 3.57 5.04
N LEU A 71 11.62 2.79 3.97
CA LEU A 71 12.79 2.50 3.13
C LEU A 71 12.38 2.57 1.67
N ASN A 72 12.81 3.64 0.98
CA ASN A 72 12.42 3.94 -0.40
C ASN A 72 13.59 3.87 -1.39
N LYS A 73 14.78 3.43 -0.96
CA LYS A 73 15.95 3.32 -1.82
C LYS A 73 16.04 1.93 -2.44
N MET A 74 15.74 1.82 -3.74
CA MET A 74 15.70 0.54 -4.48
C MET A 74 16.98 -0.29 -4.32
N ASP A 75 18.14 0.35 -4.33
CA ASP A 75 19.46 -0.29 -4.15
C ASP A 75 19.68 -0.86 -2.74
N ARG A 76 18.94 -0.37 -1.74
CA ARG A 76 18.97 -0.84 -0.35
C ARG A 76 17.89 -1.88 -0.04
N LEU A 77 16.93 -2.09 -0.94
CA LEU A 77 15.91 -3.12 -0.76
C LEU A 77 16.52 -4.54 -0.88
N PRO A 78 16.08 -5.49 -0.03
CA PRO A 78 16.39 -6.91 -0.24
C PRO A 78 16.00 -7.35 -1.65
N PRO A 79 16.81 -8.20 -2.33
CA PRO A 79 16.61 -8.52 -3.75
C PRO A 79 15.20 -8.95 -4.11
N PHE A 80 14.58 -9.81 -3.31
CA PHE A 80 13.23 -10.30 -3.58
C PHE A 80 12.15 -9.23 -3.39
N LEU A 81 12.29 -8.34 -2.40
CA LEU A 81 11.35 -7.22 -2.23
C LEU A 81 11.50 -6.18 -3.35
N ARG A 82 12.72 -6.01 -3.88
CA ARG A 82 12.94 -5.23 -5.10
C ARG A 82 12.17 -5.82 -6.28
N GLU A 83 12.21 -7.14 -6.49
CA GLU A 83 11.44 -7.82 -7.54
C GLU A 83 9.92 -7.60 -7.39
N VAL A 84 9.40 -7.71 -6.16
CA VAL A 84 7.98 -7.42 -5.86
C VAL A 84 7.61 -5.98 -6.22
N ILE A 85 8.42 -5.00 -5.79
CA ILE A 85 8.16 -3.59 -6.12
C ILE A 85 8.30 -3.34 -7.62
N THR A 86 9.26 -3.97 -8.29
CA THR A 86 9.40 -3.89 -9.75
C THR A 86 8.16 -4.44 -10.47
N GLU A 87 7.58 -5.54 -10.02
CA GLU A 87 6.33 -6.06 -10.61
C GLU A 87 5.14 -5.13 -10.36
N LEU A 88 5.01 -4.59 -9.14
CA LEU A 88 4.02 -3.56 -8.76
C LEU A 88 4.21 -2.21 -9.49
N ASN A 89 5.33 -2.02 -10.18
CA ASN A 89 5.59 -0.84 -11.02
C ASN A 89 5.68 -1.21 -12.51
N SER A 90 5.37 -2.46 -12.88
CA SER A 90 5.43 -2.90 -14.27
C SER A 90 4.30 -2.30 -15.11
N ASP A 91 4.54 -2.08 -16.40
CA ASP A 91 3.52 -1.56 -17.33
C ASP A 91 2.22 -2.38 -17.31
N ARG A 92 2.32 -3.70 -17.14
CA ARG A 92 1.14 -4.57 -17.08
C ARG A 92 0.31 -4.30 -15.83
N PHE A 93 0.97 -4.20 -14.67
CA PHE A 93 0.27 -3.88 -13.43
C PHE A 93 -0.30 -2.46 -13.44
N VAL A 94 0.45 -1.48 -13.94
CA VAL A 94 -0.03 -0.09 -14.08
C VAL A 94 -1.26 -0.03 -14.98
N ARG A 95 -1.26 -0.72 -16.14
CA ARG A 95 -2.46 -0.81 -17.00
C ARG A 95 -3.65 -1.46 -16.30
N TRP A 96 -3.41 -2.50 -15.50
CA TRP A 96 -4.47 -3.10 -14.69
C TRP A 96 -5.04 -2.11 -13.66
N LEU A 97 -4.19 -1.28 -13.03
CA LEU A 97 -4.65 -0.19 -12.15
C LEU A 97 -5.47 0.86 -12.90
N GLU A 98 -5.07 1.25 -14.12
CA GLU A 98 -5.85 2.18 -14.94
C GLU A 98 -7.26 1.63 -15.22
N GLN A 99 -7.35 0.34 -15.57
CA GLN A 99 -8.63 -0.33 -15.80
C GLN A 99 -9.49 -0.39 -14.53
N LEU A 100 -8.90 -0.78 -13.40
CA LEU A 100 -9.58 -0.85 -12.10
C LEU A 100 -10.12 0.54 -11.70
N THR A 101 -9.23 1.52 -11.65
CA THR A 101 -9.51 2.85 -11.08
C THR A 101 -10.26 3.78 -12.03
N GLY A 102 -10.11 3.58 -13.34
CA GLY A 102 -10.61 4.50 -14.36
C GLY A 102 -9.78 5.77 -14.53
N ILE A 103 -8.58 5.82 -13.94
CA ILE A 103 -7.66 6.93 -14.09
C ILE A 103 -6.73 6.60 -15.25
N GLU A 104 -6.80 7.39 -16.32
CA GLU A 104 -5.94 7.22 -17.49
C GLU A 104 -4.58 7.90 -17.30
N GLY A 105 -3.55 7.35 -17.92
CA GLY A 105 -2.20 7.91 -17.93
C GLY A 105 -1.47 7.74 -16.59
N LEU A 106 -1.77 6.68 -15.84
CA LEU A 106 -1.04 6.36 -14.62
C LEU A 106 0.42 6.06 -14.95
N LYS A 107 1.31 6.49 -14.08
CA LYS A 107 2.76 6.29 -14.20
C LYS A 107 3.27 5.71 -12.91
N ALA A 108 4.09 4.68 -13.02
CA ALA A 108 4.86 4.16 -11.91
C ALA A 108 5.84 5.24 -11.43
N ASP A 109 6.02 5.36 -10.11
CA ASP A 109 7.05 6.24 -9.56
C ASP A 109 8.31 5.45 -9.21
N ASP A 110 9.29 5.52 -10.08
CA ASP A 110 10.61 4.90 -9.94
C ASP A 110 11.44 5.47 -8.77
N MET A 111 11.06 6.64 -8.24
CA MET A 111 11.70 7.25 -7.07
C MET A 111 11.14 6.76 -5.73
N LEU A 112 9.99 6.07 -5.75
CA LEU A 112 9.26 5.63 -4.55
C LEU A 112 9.03 6.76 -3.54
N GLU A 113 8.70 7.96 -4.02
CA GLU A 113 8.43 9.11 -3.14
C GLU A 113 7.16 8.85 -2.32
N GLY A 114 7.33 8.69 -1.01
CA GLY A 114 6.25 8.28 -0.10
C GLY A 114 5.77 6.84 -0.32
N GLY A 115 6.58 5.99 -0.96
CA GLY A 115 6.37 4.55 -1.10
C GLY A 115 7.57 3.74 -0.58
N GLY A 116 7.70 2.52 -1.08
CA GLY A 116 8.72 1.58 -0.63
C GLY A 116 8.25 0.71 0.54
N LEU A 117 9.18 0.28 1.39
CA LEU A 117 8.85 -0.50 2.58
C LEU A 117 8.46 0.42 3.73
N HIS A 118 7.40 0.06 4.45
CA HIS A 118 6.96 0.76 5.65
C HIS A 118 6.83 -0.21 6.81
N GLN A 119 7.24 0.22 8.00
CA GLN A 119 7.11 -0.58 9.21
C GLN A 119 6.78 0.28 10.43
N SER A 120 5.81 -0.17 11.21
CA SER A 120 5.46 0.40 12.51
C SER A 120 5.48 -0.72 13.55
N GLY A 121 6.20 -0.51 14.66
CA GLY A 121 6.20 -1.43 15.81
C GLY A 121 5.21 -0.99 16.88
N ARG A 122 5.28 -1.62 18.07
CA ARG A 122 4.47 -1.25 19.24
C ARG A 122 4.50 0.26 19.51
N GLY A 123 3.30 0.83 19.66
CA GLY A 123 3.06 2.26 19.85
C GLY A 123 3.29 3.11 18.60
N GLY A 124 3.53 2.51 17.43
CA GLY A 124 3.57 3.19 16.15
C GLY A 124 2.16 3.59 15.70
N PHE A 125 2.05 4.66 14.93
CA PHE A 125 0.78 5.20 14.42
C PHE A 125 1.05 6.11 13.21
N LEU A 126 -0.01 6.44 12.49
CA LEU A 126 -0.04 7.46 11.46
C LEU A 126 -1.40 8.15 11.52
N ASN A 127 -1.43 9.40 11.96
CA ASN A 127 -2.66 10.17 12.11
C ASN A 127 -3.43 10.24 10.80
N ILE A 128 -4.74 10.49 10.89
CA ILE A 128 -5.57 10.67 9.70
C ILE A 128 -5.07 11.88 8.90
N HIS A 129 -4.82 11.67 7.62
CA HIS A 129 -4.29 12.67 6.69
C HIS A 129 -4.80 12.40 5.27
N ALA A 130 -4.71 13.42 4.42
CA ALA A 130 -4.67 13.23 2.98
C ALA A 130 -3.21 13.30 2.53
N ASP A 131 -2.87 12.55 1.48
CA ASP A 131 -1.51 12.55 0.95
C ASP A 131 -1.15 13.87 0.27
N PHE A 132 0.14 14.13 0.11
CA PHE A 132 0.60 15.17 -0.80
C PHE A 132 0.15 14.85 -2.23
N THR A 133 -0.43 15.83 -2.91
CA THR A 133 -0.96 15.61 -4.25
C THR A 133 0.07 15.80 -5.35
N VAL A 134 1.13 16.59 -5.14
CA VAL A 134 2.16 16.90 -6.15
C VAL A 134 3.47 16.17 -5.84
N HIS A 135 4.06 15.52 -6.84
CA HIS A 135 5.34 14.83 -6.68
C HIS A 135 6.49 15.84 -6.45
N PRO A 136 7.33 15.68 -5.40
CA PRO A 136 8.31 16.69 -5.00
C PRO A 136 9.37 16.97 -6.07
N HIS A 137 9.76 15.95 -6.84
CA HIS A 137 10.77 16.05 -7.90
C HIS A 137 10.22 16.15 -9.32
N LYS A 138 8.90 15.96 -9.51
CA LYS A 138 8.25 15.87 -10.83
C LYS A 138 6.97 16.71 -10.78
N ARG A 139 7.11 18.03 -10.84
CA ARG A 139 6.00 19.00 -10.55
C ARG A 139 4.70 18.81 -11.35
N ASN A 140 4.78 18.18 -12.52
CA ASN A 140 3.61 17.90 -13.36
C ASN A 140 2.94 16.56 -13.04
N TRP A 141 3.47 15.79 -12.08
CA TRP A 141 2.92 14.52 -11.64
C TRP A 141 2.07 14.74 -10.40
N ARG A 142 0.96 14.02 -10.34
CA ARG A 142 0.11 13.96 -9.16
C ARG A 142 0.06 12.55 -8.60
N ARG A 143 0.05 12.42 -7.28
CA ARG A 143 -0.26 11.15 -6.60
C ARG A 143 -1.75 10.85 -6.80
N ARG A 144 -2.08 9.70 -7.39
CA ARG A 144 -3.46 9.36 -7.77
C ARG A 144 -3.98 8.04 -7.20
N VAL A 145 -3.09 7.10 -6.91
CA VAL A 145 -3.44 5.76 -6.43
C VAL A 145 -2.40 5.33 -5.42
N ASN A 146 -2.86 4.86 -4.26
CA ASN A 146 -2.04 4.13 -3.31
C ASN A 146 -2.27 2.63 -3.48
N VAL A 147 -1.17 1.86 -3.40
CA VAL A 147 -1.18 0.40 -3.40
C VAL A 147 -0.41 -0.06 -2.17
N LEU A 148 -1.11 -0.65 -1.22
CA LEU A 148 -0.54 -1.09 0.06
C LEU A 148 -0.63 -2.61 0.15
N VAL A 149 0.50 -3.31 0.14
CA VAL A 149 0.55 -4.76 0.34
C VAL A 149 1.03 -5.06 1.75
N TYR A 150 0.18 -5.67 2.56
CA TYR A 150 0.48 -6.04 3.94
C TYR A 150 1.10 -7.43 4.02
N LEU A 151 2.25 -7.52 4.70
CA LEU A 151 2.99 -8.76 4.92
C LEU A 151 2.95 -9.21 6.39
N ASN A 152 1.91 -8.83 7.14
CA ASN A 152 1.83 -9.08 8.58
C ASN A 152 1.31 -10.49 8.90
N LYS A 153 2.19 -11.50 8.84
CA LYS A 153 1.84 -12.89 9.16
C LYS A 153 1.43 -13.06 10.63
N GLY A 154 0.24 -13.60 10.86
CA GLY A 154 -0.30 -13.87 12.20
C GLY A 154 -0.83 -12.63 12.94
N TRP A 155 -1.12 -11.55 12.21
CA TRP A 155 -1.69 -10.33 12.80
C TRP A 155 -3.04 -10.61 13.47
N GLN A 156 -3.23 -10.07 14.68
CA GLN A 156 -4.48 -10.14 15.42
C GLN A 156 -5.19 -8.78 15.38
N GLU A 157 -6.52 -8.78 15.29
CA GLU A 157 -7.30 -7.53 15.17
C GLU A 157 -7.21 -6.63 16.41
N ASP A 158 -7.06 -7.24 17.59
CA ASP A 158 -6.91 -6.55 18.87
C ASP A 158 -5.56 -5.83 19.01
N TRP A 159 -4.62 -6.07 18.09
CA TRP A 159 -3.37 -5.32 18.00
C TRP A 159 -3.52 -3.92 17.38
N GLY A 160 -4.72 -3.59 16.89
CA GLY A 160 -5.01 -2.35 16.18
C GLY A 160 -4.38 -2.32 14.79
N GLY A 161 -4.05 -1.12 14.31
CA GLY A 161 -3.34 -0.93 13.04
C GLY A 161 -4.21 -1.07 11.79
N GLN A 162 -5.52 -1.12 11.95
CA GLN A 162 -6.44 -1.05 10.83
C GLN A 162 -6.19 0.26 10.06
N LEU A 163 -6.10 0.16 8.74
CA LEU A 163 -6.22 1.34 7.88
C LEU A 163 -7.65 1.86 7.99
N GLU A 164 -7.81 3.05 8.52
CA GLU A 164 -9.06 3.78 8.56
C GLU A 164 -9.20 4.63 7.30
N LEU A 165 -10.37 4.59 6.67
CA LEU A 165 -10.78 5.49 5.58
C LEU A 165 -11.94 6.34 6.09
N TRP A 166 -11.78 7.65 6.05
CA TRP A 166 -12.72 8.62 6.60
C TRP A 166 -13.51 9.31 5.50
N GLU A 167 -14.73 9.76 5.84
CA GLU A 167 -15.50 10.63 4.94
C GLU A 167 -14.70 11.88 4.55
N ARG A 168 -14.99 12.42 3.37
CA ARG A 168 -14.31 13.62 2.84
C ARG A 168 -14.48 14.87 3.72
N ASP A 169 -15.49 14.88 4.58
CA ASP A 169 -15.72 15.94 5.56
C ASP A 169 -15.16 15.62 6.96
N MET A 170 -14.42 14.51 7.10
CA MET A 170 -13.84 14.01 8.36
C MET A 170 -14.88 13.71 9.46
N SER A 171 -16.17 13.62 9.13
CA SER A 171 -17.23 13.45 10.12
C SER A 171 -17.23 12.07 10.80
N LYS A 172 -16.79 11.02 10.09
CA LYS A 172 -16.74 9.65 10.60
C LYS A 172 -15.73 8.78 9.84
N CYS A 173 -15.26 7.74 10.51
CA CYS A 173 -14.58 6.61 9.89
C CYS A 173 -15.61 5.70 9.20
N SER A 174 -15.48 5.52 7.88
CA SER A 174 -16.45 4.77 7.06
C SER A 174 -15.98 3.36 6.71
N ALA A 175 -14.67 3.12 6.71
CA ALA A 175 -14.13 1.78 6.55
C ALA A 175 -12.89 1.59 7.42
N ARG A 176 -12.72 0.36 7.91
CA ARG A 176 -11.52 -0.11 8.62
C ARG A 176 -11.04 -1.38 7.97
N ILE A 177 -9.75 -1.44 7.65
CA ILE A 177 -9.15 -2.58 6.96
C ILE A 177 -7.98 -3.10 7.80
N THR A 178 -8.17 -4.27 8.42
CA THR A 178 -7.11 -4.95 9.16
C THR A 178 -5.96 -5.32 8.22
N PRO A 179 -4.69 -5.05 8.59
CA PRO A 179 -3.55 -5.24 7.72
C PRO A 179 -3.08 -6.70 7.73
N PHE A 180 -3.95 -7.64 7.39
CA PHE A 180 -3.63 -9.06 7.37
C PHE A 180 -2.56 -9.41 6.33
N PHE A 181 -1.89 -10.54 6.55
CA PHE A 181 -0.92 -11.09 5.62
C PHE A 181 -1.51 -11.28 4.21
N ASN A 182 -0.73 -10.89 3.20
CA ASN A 182 -1.05 -11.00 1.78
C ASN A 182 -2.33 -10.26 1.35
N ARG A 183 -2.74 -9.26 2.13
CA ARG A 183 -3.81 -8.33 1.77
C ARG A 183 -3.22 -7.14 1.04
N CYS A 184 -3.73 -6.87 -0.15
CA CYS A 184 -3.49 -5.61 -0.85
C CYS A 184 -4.71 -4.68 -0.65
N VAL A 185 -4.44 -3.42 -0.37
CA VAL A 185 -5.45 -2.36 -0.36
C VAL A 185 -5.06 -1.32 -1.39
N ILE A 186 -5.99 -1.00 -2.28
CA ILE A 186 -5.82 -0.01 -3.33
C ILE A 186 -6.88 1.05 -3.12
N PHE A 187 -6.51 2.32 -3.23
CA PHE A 187 -7.48 3.42 -3.17
C PHE A 187 -7.01 4.63 -3.96
N ASN A 188 -7.98 5.40 -4.46
CA ASN A 188 -7.71 6.65 -5.14
C ASN A 188 -7.29 7.70 -4.10
N THR A 189 -6.25 8.46 -4.43
CA THR A 189 -5.77 9.58 -3.62
C THR A 189 -6.20 10.91 -4.23
N ASP A 190 -6.70 11.79 -3.38
CA ASP A 190 -7.11 13.16 -3.71
C ASP A 190 -6.86 14.08 -2.49
N GLU A 191 -7.16 15.37 -2.61
CA GLU A 191 -6.95 16.39 -1.56
C GLU A 191 -7.73 16.09 -0.26
N ASP A 192 -8.79 15.28 -0.35
CA ASP A 192 -9.75 14.95 0.71
C ASP A 192 -9.94 13.42 0.89
N SER A 193 -9.02 12.60 0.36
CA SER A 193 -9.03 11.15 0.58
C SER A 193 -8.40 10.80 1.93
N TYR A 194 -9.10 11.12 3.02
CA TYR A 194 -8.56 11.00 4.37
C TYR A 194 -8.42 9.56 4.85
N HIS A 195 -7.22 9.20 5.30
CA HIS A 195 -6.88 7.87 5.76
C HIS A 195 -5.72 7.85 6.77
N GLY A 196 -5.57 6.76 7.50
CA GLY A 196 -4.45 6.56 8.43
C GLY A 196 -4.62 5.33 9.32
N LEU A 197 -3.74 5.19 10.30
CA LEU A 197 -3.87 4.25 11.42
C LEU A 197 -3.60 5.03 12.72
N PRO A 198 -4.59 5.80 13.20
CA PRO A 198 -4.35 6.85 14.20
C PRO A 198 -4.07 6.27 15.59
N ASP A 199 -4.60 5.09 15.89
CA ASP A 199 -4.43 4.46 17.19
C ASP A 199 -3.06 3.76 17.30
N PRO A 200 -2.30 3.99 18.38
CA PRO A 200 -1.02 3.33 18.60
C PRO A 200 -1.14 1.80 18.63
N LEU A 201 -0.29 1.13 17.86
CA LEU A 201 -0.26 -0.33 17.77
C LEU A 201 0.02 -0.99 19.13
N THR A 202 -0.67 -2.09 19.42
CA THR A 202 -0.47 -2.90 20.64
C THR A 202 0.19 -4.26 20.35
N CYS A 203 0.61 -4.48 19.11
CA CYS A 203 1.32 -5.68 18.66
C CYS A 203 2.56 -6.03 19.51
N PRO A 204 2.91 -7.32 19.66
CA PRO A 204 4.04 -7.79 20.46
C PRO A 204 5.36 -7.13 20.09
#